data_AF-A0A349YE81-F1
#
_entry.id   AF-A0A349YE81-F1
#
_cell.length_a   1.000
_cell.length_b   1.000
_cell.length_c   1.000
_cell.angle_alpha   90.00
_cell.angle_beta   90.00
_cell.angle_gamma   90.00
#
_symmetry.space_group_name_H-M   'P 1'
#
loop_
_entity.id
_entity.type
_entity.pdbx_description
1 polymer ?
#
loop_
_entity_poly.entity_id
_entity_poly.type
_entity_poly.pdbx_seq_one_letter_code
_entity_poly.pdbx_strand_id
1 'polypeptide(L)'
;MRRNLRRVIKYPVLSGFLLIGLLIAVTTAVATGVNRRRLIAQYWFRTLLIILNVKLEIKGLSEQTDECFIVSNHISWLDIPVISACLPVCFLSKSEVRQWPLIGALARFVGTIFIFRASRRSIKKVNQNIEESLINRQPVCVFPEG
;
A
#
# COMPACT_ATOMS: atom_id res chain seq x y z
N MET A 1 -26.19 20.97 -12.47
CA MET A 1 -26.80 19.63 -12.67
C MET A 1 -25.80 18.48 -12.89
N ARG A 2 -24.83 18.57 -13.82
CA ARG A 2 -23.87 17.48 -14.14
C ARG A 2 -22.95 17.01 -12.98
N ARG A 3 -22.61 17.89 -12.03
CA ARG A 3 -21.74 17.56 -10.87
C ARG A 3 -22.42 16.63 -9.86
N ASN A 4 -23.74 16.76 -9.65
CA ASN A 4 -24.49 15.92 -8.71
C ASN A 4 -24.71 14.52 -9.27
N LEU A 5 -24.97 14.41 -10.58
CA LEU A 5 -25.13 13.11 -11.26
C LEU A 5 -23.85 12.26 -11.22
N ARG A 6 -22.68 12.89 -11.38
CA ARG A 6 -21.38 12.22 -11.23
C ARG A 6 -21.16 11.69 -9.81
N ARG A 7 -21.63 12.39 -8.78
CA ARG A 7 -21.52 11.95 -7.38
C ARG A 7 -22.41 10.75 -7.09
N VAL A 8 -23.66 10.77 -7.56
CA VAL A 8 -24.66 9.71 -7.36
C VAL A 8 -24.18 8.36 -7.91
N ILE A 9 -23.41 8.35 -9.02
CA ILE A 9 -22.85 7.12 -9.60
C ILE A 9 -21.48 6.78 -8.96
N LYS A 10 -20.66 7.78 -8.66
CA LYS A 10 -19.29 7.55 -8.17
C LYS A 10 -19.24 6.91 -6.80
N TYR A 11 -20.12 7.30 -5.87
CA TYR A 11 -20.13 6.71 -4.52
C TYR A 11 -20.50 5.22 -4.49
N PRO A 12 -21.59 4.75 -5.13
CA PRO A 12 -21.90 3.32 -5.14
C PRO A 12 -20.86 2.50 -5.89
N VAL A 13 -20.28 3.03 -6.98
CA VAL A 13 -19.17 2.38 -7.68
C VAL A 13 -17.95 2.25 -6.76
N LEU A 14 -17.58 3.31 -6.05
CA LEU A 14 -16.47 3.29 -5.11
C LEU A 14 -16.72 2.31 -3.95
N SER A 15 -17.93 2.32 -3.37
CA SER A 15 -18.29 1.41 -2.28
C SER A 15 -18.26 -0.05 -2.72
N GLY A 16 -18.87 -0.35 -3.88
CA GLY A 16 -18.84 -1.71 -4.46
C GLY A 16 -17.41 -2.15 -4.77
N PHE A 17 -16.59 -1.25 -5.31
CA PHE A 17 -15.17 -1.49 -5.51
C PHE A 17 -14.50 -1.83 -4.17
N LEU A 18 -14.57 -0.98 -3.15
CA LEU A 18 -13.94 -1.27 -1.85
C LEU A 18 -14.36 -2.64 -1.24
N LEU A 19 -15.63 -3.03 -1.39
CA LEU A 19 -16.12 -4.34 -0.93
C LEU A 19 -15.51 -5.50 -1.72
N ILE A 20 -15.43 -5.40 -3.04
CA ILE A 20 -14.78 -6.40 -3.90
C ILE A 20 -13.30 -6.54 -3.54
N GLY A 21 -12.61 -5.42 -3.31
CA GLY A 21 -11.20 -5.42 -2.93
C GLY A 21 -10.96 -6.12 -1.60
N LEU A 22 -11.86 -5.89 -0.63
CA LEU A 22 -11.84 -6.61 0.64
C LEU A 22 -12.04 -8.11 0.45
N LEU A 23 -13.02 -8.51 -0.37
CA LEU A 23 -13.27 -9.93 -0.67
C LEU A 23 -12.05 -10.59 -1.33
N ILE A 24 -11.43 -9.91 -2.31
CA ILE A 24 -10.20 -10.38 -2.96
C ILE A 24 -9.07 -10.51 -1.94
N ALA A 25 -8.87 -9.51 -1.07
CA ALA A 25 -7.83 -9.54 -0.06
C ALA A 25 -8.02 -10.74 0.90
N VAL A 26 -9.25 -10.98 1.37
CA VAL A 26 -9.55 -12.10 2.29
C VAL A 26 -9.34 -13.45 1.60
N THR A 27 -9.86 -13.63 0.39
CA THR A 27 -9.80 -14.92 -0.33
C THR A 27 -8.38 -15.26 -0.78
N THR A 28 -7.59 -14.26 -1.19
CA THR A 28 -6.22 -14.47 -1.67
C THR A 28 -5.18 -14.46 -0.54
N ALA A 29 -5.52 -13.96 0.66
CA ALA A 29 -4.62 -13.92 1.81
C ALA A 29 -4.05 -15.29 2.19
N VAL A 30 -4.86 -16.34 2.05
CA VAL A 30 -4.52 -17.71 2.46
C VAL A 30 -3.88 -18.49 1.31
N ALA A 31 -4.22 -18.17 0.06
CA ALA A 31 -3.85 -18.95 -1.11
C ALA A 31 -2.63 -18.43 -1.89
N THR A 32 -2.13 -17.23 -1.57
CA THR A 32 -1.10 -16.57 -2.41
C THR A 32 0.07 -15.97 -1.62
N GLY A 33 1.27 -16.07 -2.19
CA GLY A 33 2.48 -15.47 -1.64
C GLY A 33 2.42 -13.93 -1.62
N VAL A 34 3.23 -13.29 -0.77
CA VAL A 34 3.29 -11.83 -0.59
C VAL A 34 3.46 -11.08 -1.91
N ASN A 35 4.35 -11.53 -2.80
CA ASN A 35 4.62 -10.84 -4.07
C ASN A 35 3.38 -10.76 -4.97
N ARG A 36 2.59 -11.86 -5.05
CA ARG A 36 1.33 -11.85 -5.81
C ARG A 36 0.29 -10.92 -5.19
N ARG A 37 0.18 -10.93 -3.85
CA ARG A 37 -0.73 -10.03 -3.12
C ARG A 37 -0.42 -8.56 -3.36
N ARG A 38 0.87 -8.20 -3.47
CA ARG A 38 1.31 -6.84 -3.80
C ARG A 38 1.01 -6.44 -5.24
N LEU A 39 1.17 -7.36 -6.20
CA LEU A 39 0.75 -7.11 -7.58
C LEU A 39 -0.77 -6.90 -7.67
N ILE A 40 -1.55 -7.74 -6.98
CA ILE A 40 -3.02 -7.55 -6.88
C ILE A 40 -3.33 -6.17 -6.28
N ALA A 41 -2.66 -5.79 -5.21
CA ALA A 41 -2.82 -4.47 -4.59
C ALA A 41 -2.42 -3.33 -5.54
N GLN A 42 -1.37 -3.49 -6.34
CA GLN A 42 -0.97 -2.49 -7.34
C GLN A 42 -2.06 -2.27 -8.39
N TYR A 43 -2.61 -3.34 -8.97
CA TYR A 43 -3.74 -3.24 -9.92
C TYR A 43 -4.99 -2.63 -9.25
N TRP A 44 -5.22 -3.00 -7.99
CA TRP A 44 -6.28 -2.44 -7.17
C TRP A 44 -6.15 -0.92 -7.04
N PHE A 45 -4.98 -0.44 -6.63
CA PHE A 45 -4.72 0.98 -6.43
C PHE A 45 -4.71 1.76 -7.75
N ARG A 46 -4.20 1.20 -8.85
CA ARG A 46 -4.33 1.82 -10.19
C ARG A 46 -5.79 2.06 -10.54
N THR A 47 -6.65 1.06 -10.33
CA THR A 47 -8.09 1.17 -10.60
C THR A 47 -8.75 2.17 -9.64
N LEU A 48 -8.35 2.19 -8.37
CA LEU A 48 -8.81 3.17 -7.40
C LEU A 48 -8.52 4.61 -7.85
N LEU A 49 -7.29 4.89 -8.33
CA LEU A 49 -6.93 6.22 -8.83
C LEU A 49 -7.80 6.65 -10.01
N ILE A 50 -8.13 5.72 -10.93
CA ILE A 50 -9.04 5.99 -12.04
C ILE A 50 -10.44 6.37 -11.52
N ILE A 51 -11.00 5.59 -10.58
CA ILE A 51 -12.31 5.88 -9.98
C ILE A 51 -12.30 7.24 -9.27
N LEU A 52 -11.20 7.54 -8.56
CA LEU A 52 -11.00 8.81 -7.87
C LEU A 52 -10.77 9.98 -8.83
N ASN A 53 -10.49 9.71 -10.11
CA ASN A 53 -10.13 10.69 -11.14
C ASN A 53 -8.80 11.41 -10.82
N VAL A 54 -7.83 10.65 -10.31
CA VAL A 54 -6.46 11.09 -10.02
C VAL A 54 -5.59 10.71 -11.21
N LYS A 55 -4.94 11.71 -11.82
CA LYS A 55 -3.95 11.48 -12.88
C LYS A 55 -2.58 11.28 -12.23
N LEU A 56 -2.01 10.09 -12.42
CA LEU A 56 -0.66 9.77 -11.96
C LEU A 56 0.35 10.10 -13.06
N GLU A 57 1.33 10.96 -12.75
CA GLU A 57 2.47 11.27 -13.61
C GLU A 57 3.75 10.82 -12.91
N ILE A 58 4.55 10.03 -13.61
CA ILE A 58 5.78 9.44 -13.07
C ILE A 58 6.95 10.01 -13.85
N LYS A 59 7.95 10.56 -13.15
CA LYS A 59 9.18 11.10 -13.75
C LYS A 59 10.37 10.37 -13.15
N GLY A 60 11.27 9.87 -14.00
CA GLY A 60 12.54 9.28 -13.58
C GLY A 60 12.42 7.94 -12.85
N LEU A 61 11.47 7.08 -13.23
CA LEU A 61 11.41 5.72 -12.68
C LEU A 61 12.59 4.90 -13.24
N SER A 62 13.42 4.36 -12.34
CA SER A 62 14.51 3.45 -12.70
C SER A 62 13.97 2.12 -13.26
N GLU A 63 14.77 1.41 -14.05
CA GLU A 63 14.44 0.05 -14.52
C GLU A 63 14.54 -1.00 -13.39
N GLN A 64 15.38 -0.73 -12.38
CA GLN A 64 15.58 -1.62 -11.23
C GLN A 64 14.76 -1.14 -10.03
N THR A 65 13.48 -1.52 -10.01
CA THR A 65 12.55 -1.16 -8.94
C THR A 65 12.15 -2.34 -8.05
N ASP A 66 12.67 -3.53 -8.31
CA ASP A 66 12.35 -4.75 -7.58
C ASP A 66 13.15 -4.90 -6.27
N GLU A 67 14.25 -4.15 -6.09
CA GLU A 67 15.10 -4.17 -4.88
C GLU A 67 15.34 -2.76 -4.31
N CYS A 68 14.34 -1.87 -4.35
CA CYS A 68 14.53 -0.48 -3.93
C CYS A 68 14.00 -0.15 -2.52
N PHE A 69 14.76 0.70 -1.82
CA PHE A 69 14.35 1.36 -0.59
C PHE A 69 13.91 2.80 -0.91
N ILE A 70 12.62 3.05 -0.84
CA ILE A 70 11.98 4.30 -1.21
C ILE A 70 11.79 5.15 0.03
N VAL A 71 12.22 6.41 -0.05
CA VAL A 71 11.97 7.42 0.97
C VAL A 71 11.06 8.49 0.36
N SER A 72 9.94 8.76 1.01
CA SER A 72 8.98 9.78 0.59
C SER A 72 8.54 10.61 1.79
N ASN A 73 8.18 11.86 1.57
CA ASN A 73 7.41 12.63 2.54
C ASN A 73 5.97 12.07 2.68
N HIS A 74 5.32 12.31 3.83
CA HIS A 74 3.93 11.88 4.07
C HIS A 74 2.99 13.07 4.13
N ILE A 75 2.36 13.39 3.01
CA ILE A 75 1.45 14.52 2.86
C ILE A 75 0.01 14.10 3.16
N SER A 76 -0.38 12.90 2.70
CA SER A 76 -1.79 12.51 2.68
C SER A 76 -2.01 11.00 2.69
N TRP A 77 -3.25 10.61 2.98
CA TRP A 77 -3.68 9.21 2.81
C TRP A 77 -3.53 8.71 1.36
N LEU A 78 -3.46 9.63 0.39
CA LEU A 78 -3.37 9.35 -1.05
C LEU A 78 -1.95 8.86 -1.45
N ASP A 79 -0.96 9.07 -0.58
CA ASP A 79 0.42 8.67 -0.81
C ASP A 79 0.54 7.15 -0.98
N ILE A 80 -0.18 6.37 -0.15
CA ILE A 80 -0.19 4.90 -0.24
C ILE A 80 -0.78 4.44 -1.59
N PRO A 81 -2.00 4.84 -1.99
CA PRO A 81 -2.54 4.52 -3.32
C PRO A 81 -1.63 4.93 -4.48
N VAL A 82 -1.03 6.13 -4.44
CA VAL A 82 -0.19 6.64 -5.52
C VAL A 82 1.09 5.81 -5.66
N ILE A 83 1.80 5.57 -4.55
CA ILE A 83 3.04 4.81 -4.56
C ILE A 83 2.75 3.35 -4.90
N SER A 84 1.72 2.74 -4.32
CA SER A 84 1.34 1.35 -4.63
C SER A 84 0.81 1.17 -6.05
N ALA A 85 0.21 2.19 -6.66
CA ALA A 85 -0.16 2.13 -8.08
C ALA A 85 1.08 2.18 -8.99
N CYS A 86 2.14 2.87 -8.57
CA CYS A 86 3.42 2.93 -9.28
C CYS A 86 4.17 1.60 -9.16
N LEU A 87 4.37 1.10 -7.94
CA LEU A 87 5.21 -0.07 -7.64
C LEU A 87 4.53 -1.02 -6.62
N PRO A 88 4.73 -2.34 -6.71
CA PRO A 88 4.21 -3.32 -5.75
C PRO A 88 5.03 -3.33 -4.44
N VAL A 89 5.06 -2.18 -3.76
CA VAL A 89 5.87 -1.88 -2.57
C VAL A 89 5.15 -2.29 -1.27
N CYS A 90 5.91 -2.56 -0.20
CA CYS A 90 5.37 -2.56 1.17
C CYS A 90 5.78 -1.30 1.93
N PHE A 91 5.01 -0.93 2.95
CA PHE A 91 5.28 0.26 3.74
C PHE A 91 5.82 -0.11 5.12
N LEU A 92 6.59 0.81 5.71
CA LEU A 92 6.80 0.84 7.15
C LEU A 92 5.63 1.60 7.81
N SER A 93 5.04 1.03 8.85
CA SER A 93 3.92 1.65 9.58
C SER A 93 4.01 1.43 11.08
N LYS A 94 3.30 2.27 11.85
CA LYS A 94 3.23 2.17 13.31
C LYS A 94 2.48 0.92 13.74
N SER A 95 2.93 0.28 14.80
CA SER A 95 2.32 -0.95 15.34
C SER A 95 0.84 -0.80 15.70
N GLU A 96 0.39 0.42 15.99
CA GLU A 96 -0.98 0.79 16.29
C GLU A 96 -1.89 0.58 15.07
N VAL A 97 -1.41 0.88 13.86
CA VAL A 97 -2.14 0.65 12.60
C VAL A 97 -2.42 -0.84 12.40
N ARG A 98 -1.54 -1.72 12.88
CA ARG A 98 -1.77 -3.18 12.85
C ARG A 98 -3.06 -3.56 13.59
N GLN A 99 -3.43 -2.84 14.63
CA GLN A 99 -4.59 -3.14 15.46
C GLN A 99 -5.89 -2.58 14.88
N TRP A 100 -5.82 -1.71 13.88
CA TRP A 100 -7.02 -1.12 13.29
C TRP A 100 -7.85 -2.18 12.56
N PRO A 101 -9.18 -2.18 12.75
CA PRO A 101 -10.06 -3.07 12.03
C PRO A 101 -9.96 -2.76 10.53
N LEU A 102 -10.01 -3.80 9.70
CA LEU A 102 -9.89 -3.73 8.24
C LEU A 102 -8.52 -3.24 7.74
N ILE A 103 -8.12 -2.00 8.04
CA ILE A 103 -6.86 -1.39 7.60
C ILE A 103 -5.65 -2.20 8.07
N GLY A 104 -5.62 -2.62 9.34
CA GLY A 104 -4.53 -3.44 9.86
C GLY A 104 -4.45 -4.81 9.18
N ALA A 105 -5.59 -5.38 8.77
CA ALA A 105 -5.64 -6.64 8.02
C ALA A 105 -5.13 -6.47 6.58
N LEU A 106 -5.54 -5.39 5.90
CA LEU A 106 -5.08 -5.06 4.55
C LEU A 106 -3.58 -4.71 4.52
N ALA A 107 -3.10 -3.98 5.53
CA ALA A 107 -1.68 -3.69 5.70
C ALA A 107 -0.86 -4.98 5.87
N ARG A 108 -1.34 -5.93 6.70
CA ARG A 108 -0.71 -7.26 6.80
C ARG A 108 -0.77 -8.05 5.49
N PHE A 109 -1.87 -7.95 4.74
CA PHE A 109 -2.06 -8.63 3.47
C PHE A 109 -1.00 -8.24 2.44
N VAL A 110 -0.65 -6.96 2.35
CA VAL A 110 0.41 -6.46 1.45
C VAL A 110 1.83 -6.60 2.02
N GLY A 111 1.97 -7.06 3.27
CA GLY A 111 3.25 -7.28 3.93
C GLY A 111 3.88 -6.01 4.52
N THR A 112 3.07 -5.05 4.99
CA THR A 112 3.54 -3.88 5.74
C THR A 112 4.41 -4.30 6.92
N ILE A 113 5.58 -3.65 7.05
CA ILE A 113 6.50 -3.82 8.16
C ILE A 113 6.02 -2.91 9.29
N PHE A 114 5.92 -3.43 10.51
CA PHE A 114 5.44 -2.65 11.65
C PHE A 114 6.56 -2.32 12.63
N ILE A 115 6.70 -1.03 12.98
CA ILE A 115 7.61 -0.54 14.01
C ILE A 115 6.88 -0.37 15.33
N PHE A 116 7.47 -0.88 16.42
CA PHE A 116 7.03 -0.63 17.79
C PHE A 116 7.83 0.55 18.37
N ARG A 117 7.32 1.19 19.44
CA ARG A 117 7.98 2.33 20.13
C ARG A 117 9.50 2.31 19.98
N ALA A 118 10.06 3.42 19.48
CA ALA A 118 11.45 3.58 19.10
C ALA A 118 12.41 3.22 20.25
N SER A 119 12.78 1.93 20.29
CA SER A 119 13.76 1.35 21.19
C SER A 119 14.85 0.72 20.34
N ARG A 120 16.09 0.67 20.84
CA ARG A 120 17.24 0.11 20.10
C ARG A 120 16.95 -1.30 19.56
N ARG A 121 16.28 -2.14 20.37
CA ARG A 121 15.90 -3.50 19.98
C ARG A 121 14.84 -3.52 18.88
N SER A 122 13.83 -2.64 18.95
CA SER A 122 12.79 -2.58 17.92
C SER A 122 13.35 -2.05 16.60
N ILE A 123 14.24 -1.06 16.62
CA ILE A 123 14.88 -0.52 15.42
C ILE A 123 15.72 -1.62 14.74
N LYS A 124 16.52 -2.36 15.50
CA LYS A 124 17.31 -3.48 14.95
C LYS A 124 16.41 -4.51 14.24
N LYS A 125 15.28 -4.87 14.85
CA LYS A 125 14.33 -5.82 14.25
C LYS A 125 13.67 -5.27 12.99
N VAL A 126 13.33 -3.99 12.97
CA VAL A 126 12.78 -3.34 11.77
C VAL A 126 13.79 -3.34 10.63
N ASN A 127 15.05 -2.98 10.91
CA ASN A 127 16.11 -3.02 9.90
C ASN A 127 16.31 -4.43 9.33
N GLN A 128 16.28 -5.47 10.17
CA GLN A 128 16.34 -6.87 9.73
C GLN A 128 15.16 -7.23 8.82
N ASN A 129 13.94 -6.81 9.16
CA ASN A 129 12.76 -7.06 8.31
C ASN A 129 12.85 -6.31 6.98
N ILE A 130 13.39 -5.09 6.97
CA ILE A 130 13.61 -4.30 5.75
C ILE A 130 14.64 -5.00 4.87
N GLU A 131 15.78 -5.39 5.44
CA GLU A 131 16.83 -6.14 4.76
C GLU A 131 16.29 -7.43 4.14
N GLU A 132 15.54 -8.23 4.90
CA GLU A 132 14.89 -9.44 4.41
C GLU A 132 13.91 -9.14 3.26
N SER A 133 13.16 -8.04 3.33
CA SER A 133 12.26 -7.65 2.23
C SER A 133 13.07 -7.30 0.98
N LEU A 134 14.12 -6.49 1.10
CA LEU A 134 14.96 -6.11 -0.04
C LEU A 134 15.61 -7.34 -0.70
N ILE A 135 16.14 -8.28 0.09
CA ILE A 135 16.70 -9.55 -0.41
C ILE A 135 15.64 -10.37 -1.17
N ASN A 136 14.40 -10.35 -0.70
CA ASN A 136 13.28 -11.06 -1.34
C ASN A 136 12.66 -10.31 -2.54
N ARG A 137 13.35 -9.29 -3.07
CA ARG A 137 12.86 -8.44 -4.18
C ARG A 137 11.50 -7.81 -3.87
N GLN A 138 11.40 -7.32 -2.65
CA GLN A 138 10.21 -6.70 -2.11
C GLN A 138 10.56 -5.26 -1.75
N PRO A 139 10.25 -4.30 -2.64
CA PRO A 139 10.54 -2.89 -2.40
C PRO A 139 9.87 -2.43 -1.11
N VAL A 140 10.55 -1.54 -0.39
CA VAL A 140 10.07 -0.97 0.87
C VAL A 140 9.99 0.54 0.75
N CYS A 141 8.87 1.13 1.11
CA CYS A 141 8.68 2.58 1.22
C CYS A 141 8.59 3.00 2.68
N VAL A 142 9.33 4.04 3.03
CA VAL A 142 9.31 4.67 4.35
C VAL A 142 8.97 6.14 4.25
N PHE A 143 8.24 6.60 5.28
CA PHE A 143 7.94 8.00 5.48
C PHE A 143 8.68 8.48 6.73
N PRO A 144 9.81 9.18 6.62
CA PRO A 144 10.69 9.47 7.76
C PRO A 144 10.11 10.53 8.73
N GLU A 145 9.09 11.28 8.29
CA GLU A 145 8.37 12.26 9.10
C GLU A 145 7.46 11.61 10.16
N GLY A 146 7.14 10.32 10.01
CA GLY A 146 6.11 9.60 10.75
C GLY A 146 6.60 8.79 11.94
#